data_AF-A0A183Q5J8-F1
#
_entry.id   AF-A0A183Q5J8-F1
#
_cell.length_a   1.000
_cell.length_b   1.000
_cell.length_c   1.000
_cell.angle_alpha   90.00
_cell.angle_beta   90.00
_cell.angle_gamma   90.00
#
_symmetry.space_group_name_H-M   'P 1'
#
loop_
_entity.id
_entity.type
_entity.pdbx_description
1 polymer ?
#
loop_
_entity_poly.entity_id
_entity_poly.type
_entity_poly.pdbx_seq_one_letter_code
_entity_poly.pdbx_strand_id
1 'polypeptide(L)'
;MEDVRIRRGADIASEHHLVVANLKLKLKKHWTTGKTALQRFNTAFLRDTNKFNEFKIALNNRFQALQDLLTEEETTMEDNWKGIKEALTSTCQEVLSLKKHHHKEWISIETLNKIKERKNKKTASKEEH
;
A
#
# COMPACT_ATOMS: atom_id res chain seq x y z
N MET A 1 -15.33 5.24 24.88
CA MET A 1 -15.34 6.54 24.16
C MET A 1 -14.99 7.54 25.22
N GLU A 2 -13.70 7.83 25.37
CA GLU A 2 -13.22 8.45 26.61
C GLU A 2 -13.04 9.96 26.52
N ASP A 3 -13.04 10.59 25.33
CA ASP A 3 -12.76 12.02 25.27
C ASP A 3 -13.32 12.66 23.99
N VAL A 4 -14.49 13.31 24.12
CA VAL A 4 -15.10 14.15 23.10
C VAL A 4 -14.89 15.58 23.52
N ARG A 5 -14.16 16.36 22.72
CA ARG A 5 -13.85 17.76 23.03
C ARG A 5 -14.42 18.65 21.93
N ILE A 6 -15.22 19.64 22.34
CA ILE A 6 -15.72 20.70 21.47
C ILE A 6 -14.65 21.77 21.37
N ARG A 7 -14.13 22.03 20.16
CA ARG A 7 -13.12 23.08 19.93
C ARG A 7 -13.80 24.29 19.27
N ARG A 8 -13.80 25.44 19.94
CA ARG A 8 -14.12 26.73 19.31
C ARG A 8 -12.90 27.22 18.53
N GLY A 9 -12.96 27.17 17.21
CA GLY A 9 -12.03 27.86 16.30
C GLY A 9 -12.66 29.16 15.81
N ALA A 10 -11.87 30.22 15.71
CA ALA A 10 -12.28 31.50 15.18
C ALA A 10 -12.45 31.42 13.66
N ASP A 11 -13.68 31.26 13.18
CA ASP A 11 -14.06 31.69 11.84
C ASP A 11 -15.51 32.19 11.84
N ILE A 12 -15.70 33.36 11.24
CA ILE A 12 -16.88 34.22 11.37
C ILE A 12 -17.79 33.91 10.18
N ALA A 13 -18.68 32.90 10.29
CA ALA A 13 -19.91 32.77 9.48
C ALA A 13 -20.76 31.49 9.71
N SER A 14 -20.29 30.48 10.46
CA SER A 14 -21.09 29.25 10.69
C SER A 14 -21.29 28.99 12.18
N GLU A 15 -22.55 28.87 12.60
CA GLU A 15 -22.95 28.52 13.99
C GLU A 15 -22.69 27.03 14.35
N HIS A 16 -21.88 26.32 13.57
CA HIS A 16 -21.66 24.89 13.77
C HIS A 16 -20.35 24.64 14.54
N HIS A 17 -20.43 24.09 15.75
CA HIS A 17 -19.24 23.72 16.52
C HIS A 17 -18.65 22.40 16.02
N LEU A 18 -17.35 22.41 15.70
CA LEU A 18 -16.61 21.19 15.39
C LEU A 18 -16.48 20.31 16.64
N VAL A 19 -17.08 19.13 16.59
CA VAL A 19 -16.97 18.10 17.64
C VAL A 19 -15.92 17.08 17.22
N VAL A 20 -14.88 16.90 18.03
CA VAL A 20 -13.81 15.92 17.78
C VAL A 20 -13.83 14.88 18.90
N ALA A 21 -13.89 13.61 18.52
CA ALA A 21 -13.87 12.48 19.44
C ALA A 21 -12.60 11.65 19.27
N ASN A 22 -11.92 11.34 20.38
CA ASN A 22 -10.82 10.39 20.40
C ASN A 22 -11.34 8.99 20.73
N LEU A 23 -11.10 8.03 19.82
CA LEU A 23 -11.52 6.65 19.99
C LEU A 23 -10.31 5.71 20.00
N LYS A 24 -10.20 4.89 21.06
CA LYS A 24 -9.19 3.84 21.17
C LYS A 24 -9.83 2.48 20.89
N LEU A 25 -9.55 1.90 19.73
CA LEU A 25 -10.05 0.59 19.34
C LEU A 25 -8.97 -0.48 19.50
N LYS A 26 -9.34 -1.66 20.02
CA LYS A 26 -8.50 -2.86 20.00
C LYS A 26 -8.93 -3.74 18.83
N LEU A 27 -8.12 -3.83 17.78
CA LEU A 27 -8.40 -4.68 16.62
C LEU A 27 -7.76 -6.06 16.82
N LYS A 28 -8.58 -7.11 16.75
CA LYS A 28 -8.10 -8.50 16.75
C LYS A 28 -7.69 -8.88 15.33
N LYS A 29 -6.44 -9.30 15.15
CA LYS A 29 -5.95 -9.79 13.86
C LYS A 29 -6.60 -11.14 13.56
N HIS A 30 -7.39 -11.21 12.49
CA HIS A 30 -7.77 -12.49 11.90
C HIS A 30 -6.65 -12.92 10.95
N TRP A 31 -6.16 -14.14 11.08
CA TRP A 31 -5.24 -14.70 10.11
C TRP A 31 -6.09 -15.38 9.02
N THR A 32 -6.11 -14.80 7.83
CA THR A 32 -6.68 -15.45 6.66
C THR A 32 -5.69 -16.52 6.21
N THR A 33 -6.00 -17.79 6.48
CA THR A 33 -5.23 -18.93 5.98
C THR A 33 -5.16 -18.85 4.45
N GLY A 34 -3.98 -18.51 3.92
CA GLY A 34 -3.59 -18.78 2.53
C GLY A 34 -4.39 -18.11 1.40
N LYS A 35 -4.76 -16.82 1.49
CA LYS A 35 -5.36 -16.10 0.35
C LYS A 35 -4.46 -14.95 -0.11
N THR A 36 -3.83 -15.16 -1.27
CA THR A 36 -3.00 -14.24 -2.07
C THR A 36 -1.85 -13.59 -1.31
N ALA A 37 -0.60 -13.77 -1.75
CA ALA A 37 0.51 -12.97 -1.23
C ALA A 37 0.17 -11.49 -1.40
N LEU A 38 -0.19 -10.80 -0.30
CA LEU A 38 -0.67 -9.42 -0.36
C LEU A 38 0.47 -8.57 -0.91
N GLN A 39 0.35 -8.18 -2.17
CA GLN A 39 1.40 -7.44 -2.85
C GLN A 39 1.50 -6.07 -2.18
N ARG A 40 2.65 -5.79 -1.57
CA ARG A 40 2.85 -4.57 -0.80
C ARG A 40 3.09 -3.40 -1.74
N PHE A 41 2.47 -2.25 -1.47
CA PHE A 41 2.80 -1.01 -2.17
C PHE A 41 4.17 -0.48 -1.76
N ASN A 42 4.82 0.28 -2.64
CA ASN A 42 6.10 0.89 -2.32
C ASN A 42 5.93 2.17 -1.50
N THR A 43 5.80 2.01 -0.18
CA THR A 43 5.66 3.13 0.77
C THR A 43 6.86 4.08 0.83
N ALA A 44 8.01 3.71 0.24
CA ALA A 44 9.16 4.60 0.17
C ALA A 44 8.86 5.87 -0.66
N PHE A 45 7.95 5.80 -1.63
CA PHE A 45 7.55 6.97 -2.43
C PHE A 45 6.84 8.05 -1.60
N LEU A 46 6.25 7.69 -0.45
CA LEU A 46 5.64 8.68 0.45
C LEU A 46 6.68 9.55 1.18
N ARG A 47 7.98 9.20 1.11
CA ARG A 47 9.06 10.05 1.61
C ARG A 47 9.41 11.19 0.65
N ASP A 48 9.10 11.01 -0.63
CA ASP A 48 9.28 12.06 -1.63
C ASP A 48 8.10 13.04 -1.54
N THR A 49 8.40 14.32 -1.32
CA THR A 49 7.38 15.35 -1.10
C THR A 49 6.47 15.54 -2.32
N ASN A 50 7.00 15.40 -3.53
CA ASN A 50 6.21 15.57 -4.76
C ASN A 50 5.25 14.39 -4.93
N LYS A 51 5.73 13.17 -4.76
CA LYS A 51 4.91 11.95 -4.79
C LYS A 51 3.87 11.91 -3.68
N PHE A 52 4.21 12.40 -2.50
CA PHE A 52 3.25 12.52 -1.40
C PHE A 52 2.12 13.52 -1.74
N ASN A 53 2.46 14.67 -2.33
CA ASN A 53 1.47 15.65 -2.76
C ASN A 53 0.59 15.12 -3.90
N GLU A 54 1.19 14.43 -4.88
CA GLU A 54 0.47 13.73 -5.95
C GLU A 54 -0.53 12.71 -5.38
N PHE A 55 -0.09 11.89 -4.41
CA PHE A 55 -0.96 10.95 -3.71
C PHE A 55 -2.11 11.66 -3.00
N LYS A 56 -1.84 12.75 -2.28
CA LYS A 56 -2.87 13.53 -1.55
C LYS A 56 -3.91 14.10 -2.52
N ILE A 57 -3.49 14.67 -3.64
CA ILE A 57 -4.38 15.25 -4.65
C ILE A 57 -5.24 14.14 -5.29
N ALA A 58 -4.61 13.07 -5.77
CA ALA A 58 -5.30 11.95 -6.41
C ALA A 58 -6.33 11.30 -5.46
N LEU A 59 -5.96 11.15 -4.18
CA LEU A 59 -6.85 10.62 -3.16
C LEU A 59 -8.06 11.54 -2.94
N ASN A 60 -7.81 12.84 -2.72
CA ASN A 60 -8.87 13.81 -2.48
C ASN A 60 -9.86 13.86 -3.66
N ASN A 61 -9.35 13.88 -4.90
CA ASN A 61 -10.20 13.90 -6.09
C ASN A 61 -11.10 12.66 -6.17
N ARG A 62 -10.57 11.47 -5.86
CA ARG A 62 -11.37 10.23 -5.83
C ARG A 62 -12.38 10.21 -4.69
N PHE A 63 -12.02 10.73 -3.52
CA PHE A 63 -12.94 10.83 -2.39
C PHE A 63 -14.05 11.82 -2.65
N GLN A 64 -13.78 12.92 -3.35
CA GLN A 64 -14.82 13.85 -3.79
C GLN A 64 -15.79 13.15 -4.74
N ALA A 65 -15.29 12.49 -5.80
CA ALA A 65 -16.13 11.73 -6.71
C ALA A 65 -16.93 10.62 -6.02
N LEU A 66 -16.33 9.97 -5.01
CA LEU A 66 -17.03 8.99 -4.19
C LEU A 66 -18.14 9.64 -3.35
N GLN A 67 -17.90 10.79 -2.72
CA GLN A 67 -18.95 11.51 -1.98
C GLN A 67 -20.10 11.93 -2.89
N ASP A 68 -19.79 12.47 -4.07
CA ASP A 68 -20.80 12.88 -5.04
C ASP A 68 -21.69 11.69 -5.43
N LEU A 69 -21.08 10.52 -5.69
CA LEU A 69 -21.82 9.27 -5.94
C LEU A 69 -22.70 8.83 -4.75
N LEU A 70 -22.17 8.92 -3.53
CA LEU A 70 -22.89 8.57 -2.30
C LEU A 70 -24.05 9.52 -1.98
N THR A 71 -24.02 10.75 -2.50
CA THR A 71 -25.14 11.69 -2.35
C THR A 71 -26.26 11.46 -3.36
N GLU A 72 -25.99 10.78 -4.47
CA GLU A 72 -26.98 10.50 -5.52
C GLU A 72 -27.68 9.14 -5.35
N GLU A 73 -27.05 8.17 -4.66
CA GLU A 73 -27.53 6.80 -4.56
C GLU A 73 -27.73 6.37 -3.09
N GLU A 74 -28.85 5.71 -2.78
CA GLU A 74 -29.12 5.18 -1.43
C GLU A 74 -28.30 3.89 -1.22
N THR A 75 -27.03 4.05 -0.85
CA THR A 75 -26.07 2.95 -0.72
C THR A 75 -26.04 2.34 0.68
N THR A 76 -25.75 1.04 0.78
CA THR A 76 -25.59 0.37 2.06
C THR A 76 -24.25 0.72 2.72
N MET A 77 -24.14 0.53 4.04
CA MET A 77 -22.90 0.75 4.78
C MET A 77 -21.75 -0.12 4.25
N GLU A 78 -22.06 -1.34 3.80
CA GLU A 78 -21.13 -2.27 3.15
C GLU A 78 -20.61 -1.73 1.82
N ASP A 79 -21.48 -1.14 0.99
CA ASP A 79 -21.11 -0.55 -0.29
C ASP A 79 -20.22 0.68 -0.09
N ASN A 80 -20.51 1.49 0.92
CA ASN A 80 -19.67 2.64 1.31
C ASN A 80 -18.27 2.19 1.70
N TRP A 81 -18.19 1.14 2.52
CA TRP A 81 -16.91 0.57 2.92
C TRP A 81 -16.12 0.00 1.73
N LYS A 82 -16.82 -0.61 0.76
CA LYS A 82 -16.22 -1.10 -0.48
C LYS A 82 -15.65 0.05 -1.32
N GLY A 83 -16.43 1.12 -1.54
CA GLY A 83 -15.99 2.31 -2.28
C GLY A 83 -14.76 2.99 -1.66
N ILE A 84 -14.72 3.14 -0.33
CA ILE A 84 -13.56 3.69 0.38
C ILE A 84 -12.31 2.83 0.15
N LYS A 85 -12.47 1.50 0.26
CA LYS A 85 -11.36 0.55 0.05
C LYS A 85 -10.85 0.62 -1.38
N GLU A 86 -11.75 0.72 -2.36
CA GLU A 86 -11.40 0.83 -3.78
C GLU A 86 -10.69 2.15 -4.10
N ALA A 87 -11.20 3.28 -3.61
CA ALA A 87 -10.56 4.60 -3.79
C ALA A 87 -9.12 4.61 -3.23
N LEU A 88 -8.93 4.07 -2.02
CA LEU A 88 -7.61 3.94 -1.40
C LEU A 88 -6.69 3.01 -2.21
N THR A 89 -7.18 1.83 -2.60
CA THR A 89 -6.38 0.81 -3.29
C THR A 89 -5.95 1.29 -4.68
N SER A 90 -6.87 1.88 -5.44
CA SER A 90 -6.60 2.43 -6.77
C SER A 90 -5.58 3.58 -6.71
N THR A 91 -5.68 4.46 -5.72
CA THR A 91 -4.70 5.55 -5.53
C THR A 91 -3.32 5.05 -5.15
N CYS A 92 -3.26 4.05 -4.26
CA CYS A 92 -2.00 3.40 -3.92
C CYS A 92 -1.37 2.74 -5.15
N GLN A 93 -2.16 2.08 -5.99
CA GLN A 93 -1.65 1.41 -7.17
C GLN A 93 -1.11 2.38 -8.22
N GLU A 94 -1.83 3.48 -8.46
CA GLU A 94 -1.45 4.51 -9.42
C GLU A 94 -0.18 5.27 -8.99
N VAL A 95 -0.13 5.76 -7.75
CA VAL A 95 0.93 6.68 -7.32
C VAL A 95 2.12 5.95 -6.69
N LEU A 96 1.84 4.95 -5.85
CA LEU A 96 2.89 4.25 -5.08
C LEU A 96 3.42 3.03 -5.82
N SER A 97 2.68 2.48 -6.78
CA SER A 97 3.01 1.22 -7.45
C SER A 97 3.23 0.06 -6.48
N LEU A 98 3.29 -1.15 -7.06
CA LEU A 98 3.54 -2.36 -6.29
C LEU A 98 5.05 -2.53 -6.08
N LYS A 99 5.45 -2.99 -4.89
CA LYS A 99 6.84 -3.39 -4.65
C LYS A 99 7.19 -4.51 -5.63
N LYS A 100 8.18 -4.23 -6.48
CA LYS A 100 8.80 -5.27 -7.28
C LYS A 100 9.58 -6.18 -6.35
N HIS A 101 9.32 -7.47 -6.42
CA HIS A 101 10.21 -8.44 -5.82
C HIS A 101 11.49 -8.43 -6.65
N HIS A 102 12.55 -7.85 -6.11
CA HIS A 102 13.87 -8.04 -6.70
C HIS A 102 14.21 -9.52 -6.55
N HIS A 103 14.20 -10.25 -7.66
CA HIS A 103 14.82 -11.56 -7.68
C HIS A 103 16.31 -11.34 -7.44
N LYS A 104 16.77 -11.72 -6.25
CA LYS A 104 18.20 -11.81 -5.99
C LYS A 104 18.63 -13.14 -6.59
N GLU A 105 19.45 -13.11 -7.63
CA GLU A 105 20.06 -14.33 -8.16
C GLU A 105 20.76 -15.04 -6.99
N TRP A 106 20.22 -16.20 -6.61
CA TRP A 106 20.78 -17.01 -5.52
C TRP A 106 22.19 -17.49 -5.87
N ILE A 107 22.53 -17.54 -7.16
CA ILE A 107 23.83 -17.97 -7.68
C ILE A 107 24.35 -16.89 -8.62
N SER A 108 25.50 -16.31 -8.27
CA SER A 108 26.23 -15.40 -9.16
C SER A 108 26.71 -16.14 -10.41
N ILE A 109 26.73 -15.45 -11.56
CA ILE A 109 27.35 -15.90 -12.80
C ILE A 109 28.80 -16.35 -12.57
N GLU A 110 29.53 -15.67 -11.66
CA GLU A 110 30.89 -16.05 -11.29
C GLU A 110 30.96 -17.46 -10.67
N THR A 111 29.99 -17.80 -9.81
CA THR A 111 29.89 -19.13 -9.20
C THR A 111 29.57 -20.19 -10.25
N LEU A 112 28.70 -19.89 -11.22
CA LEU A 112 28.41 -20.77 -12.35
C LEU A 112 29.66 -21.03 -13.21
N ASN A 113 30.45 -20.00 -13.49
CA ASN A 113 31.70 -20.12 -14.22
C ASN A 113 32.71 -21.01 -13.48
N LYS A 114 32.87 -20.82 -12.17
CA LYS A 114 33.72 -21.66 -11.31
C LYS A 114 33.28 -23.13 -11.29
N ILE A 115 31.97 -23.41 -11.32
CA ILE A 115 31.43 -24.78 -11.43
C ILE A 115 31.79 -25.40 -12.80
N LYS A 116 31.69 -24.62 -13.88
CA LYS A 116 32.03 -25.06 -15.23
C LYS A 116 33.53 -25.37 -15.37
N GLU A 117 34.40 -24.51 -14.86
CA GLU A 117 35.85 -24.76 -14.83
C GLU A 117 36.22 -26.04 -14.07
N ARG A 118 35.60 -26.28 -12.91
CA ARG A 118 35.81 -27.51 -12.15
C ARG A 118 35.38 -28.76 -12.92
N LYS A 119 34.28 -28.68 -13.68
CA LYS A 119 33.84 -29.79 -14.55
C LYS A 119 34.87 -30.07 -15.66
N ASN A 120 35.34 -29.03 -16.33
CA ASN A 120 36.30 -29.16 -17.44
C ASN A 120 37.64 -29.74 -16.98
N LYS A 121 38.14 -29.33 -15.80
CA LYS A 121 39.37 -29.91 -15.23
C LYS A 121 39.22 -31.39 -14.90
N LYS A 122 38.03 -31.81 -14.45
CA LYS A 122 37.74 -33.21 -14.11
C LYS A 122 37.57 -34.11 -15.33
N THR A 123 37.14 -33.57 -16.47
CA THR A 123 37.10 -34.31 -17.75
C THR A 123 38.47 -34.43 -18.38
N ALA A 124 39.28 -33.36 -18.37
CA ALA A 124 40.65 -33.41 -18.90
C ALA A 124 41.52 -34.44 -18.16
N SER A 125 41.45 -34.50 -16.83
CA SER A 125 42.18 -35.50 -16.04
C SER A 125 41.72 -36.95 -16.23
N LYS A 126 40.56 -37.16 -16.88
CA LYS A 126 40.04 -38.50 -17.21
C LYS A 126 40.38 -38.93 -18.64
N GLU A 127 40.73 -38.01 -19.51
CA GLU A 127 41.15 -38.28 -20.89
C GLU A 127 42.67 -38.55 -20.98
N GLU A 128 43.45 -38.15 -19.97
CA GLU A 128 44.90 -38.41 -19.85
C GLU A 128 45.24 -39.77 -19.16
N HIS A 129 44.24 -40.61 -18.90
CA HIS A 129 44.38 -41.98 -18.38
C HIS A 129 43.69 -42.98 -19.29
#